data_AF-A0A949H7L9-F1
#
_entry.id   AF-A0A949H7L9-F1
#
_cell.length_a   1.000
_cell.length_b   1.000
_cell.length_c   1.000
_cell.angle_alpha   90.00
_cell.angle_beta   90.00
_cell.angle_gamma   90.00
#
_symmetry.space_group_name_H-M   'P 1'
#
loop_
_entity.id
_entity.type
_entity.pdbx_description
1 polymer ?
#
loop_
_entity_poly.entity_id
_entity_poly.type
_entity_poly.pdbx_seq_one_letter_code
_entity_poly.pdbx_strand_id
1 'polypeptide(L)'
;FIGTISFSLYLWHWPVHVFYDALHPDTVTTAAGIGIQAGIILALSLASYYLIENPTRHATWGVREPVYRRFDEIDLVPRGAATILCVGALLLFVVSSNVSSTRATDAANLDPAVVAENGDITGGSEVTRTIVQRDPQTVLTEWSTKVTDGVGVTKLPEDLQKTVGALSKQSIFEPCLSADIGCVVNRPGATRTVAVLGDSHAAMLLSVLRAAFPDWNIHQYAYRLCVTADFPDRFDGTDQQQQKGCADYRAKAIADILADPPDLLILSDSLAWVEPSRSIDQWKAAQKVTYDQLQPLAPTTAIVHLTPVPGTIDNAWERCLGADGSITRCFSRASKVATVTAAQADVAAAAPWVKVVDILPLLCDGDACPPIIGGVPTYLDGNHFSIQFRQAVAPAFASLLLQQLPSLNGQLANG
;
A
#
# COMPACT_ATOMS: atom_id res chain seq x y z
N PHE A 1 13.40 27.54 -34.83
CA PHE A 1 13.93 27.94 -33.52
C PHE A 1 13.61 26.91 -32.43
N ILE A 2 12.33 26.61 -32.15
CA ILE A 2 11.95 25.62 -31.11
C ILE A 2 12.60 24.24 -31.36
N GLY A 3 12.60 23.76 -32.61
CA GLY A 3 13.25 22.48 -32.96
C GLY A 3 14.78 22.46 -32.73
N THR A 4 15.43 23.62 -32.65
CA THR A 4 16.89 23.74 -32.48
C THR A 4 17.31 23.53 -31.02
N ILE A 5 16.46 23.92 -30.07
CA ILE A 5 16.69 23.78 -28.62
C ILE A 5 15.98 22.56 -28.02
N SER A 6 15.47 21.64 -28.87
CA SER A 6 14.57 20.56 -28.46
C SER A 6 15.17 19.63 -27.39
N PHE A 7 16.48 19.37 -27.46
CA PHE A 7 17.17 18.59 -26.44
C PHE A 7 17.23 19.31 -25.10
N SER A 8 17.72 20.55 -25.06
CA SER A 8 17.72 21.38 -23.85
C SER A 8 16.31 21.59 -23.28
N LEU A 9 15.29 21.74 -24.13
CA LEU A 9 13.90 21.88 -23.71
C LEU A 9 13.36 20.60 -23.07
N TYR A 10 13.64 19.44 -23.67
CA TYR A 10 13.29 18.15 -23.09
C TYR A 10 14.00 17.94 -21.74
N LEU A 11 15.24 18.40 -21.59
CA LEU A 11 15.97 18.27 -20.32
C LEU A 11 15.30 19.04 -19.17
N TRP A 12 14.77 20.24 -19.42
CA TRP A 12 14.31 21.13 -18.35
C TRP A 12 12.80 21.16 -18.13
N HIS A 13 11.99 20.73 -19.09
CA HIS A 13 10.52 20.81 -18.94
C HIS A 13 9.99 20.04 -17.72
N TRP A 14 10.50 18.82 -17.48
CA TRP A 14 10.04 17.98 -16.39
C TRP A 14 10.58 18.40 -15.02
N PRO A 15 11.89 18.65 -14.83
CA PRO A 15 12.41 19.13 -13.54
C PRO A 15 11.77 20.44 -13.10
N VAL A 16 11.61 21.42 -14.00
CA VAL A 16 11.00 22.70 -13.63
C VAL A 16 9.56 22.52 -13.18
N HIS A 17 8.80 21.65 -13.84
CA HIS A 17 7.43 21.37 -13.44
C HIS A 17 7.37 20.73 -12.04
N VAL A 18 8.19 19.71 -11.78
CA VAL A 18 8.25 19.03 -10.47
C VAL A 18 8.66 20.00 -9.35
N PHE A 19 9.69 20.82 -9.57
CA PHE A 19 10.13 21.80 -8.56
C PHE A 19 9.12 22.93 -8.35
N TYR A 20 8.47 23.40 -9.41
CA TYR A 20 7.45 24.44 -9.28
C TYR A 20 6.21 23.93 -8.53
N ASP A 21 5.77 22.70 -8.81
CA ASP A 21 4.65 22.05 -8.11
C ASP A 21 4.95 21.89 -6.61
N ALA A 22 6.17 21.45 -6.26
CA ALA A 22 6.59 21.30 -4.88
C ALA A 22 6.68 22.63 -4.10
N LEU A 23 7.08 23.73 -4.76
CA LEU A 23 7.25 25.04 -4.11
C LEU A 23 5.98 25.90 -4.12
N HIS A 24 5.12 25.71 -5.13
CA HIS A 24 3.96 26.57 -5.38
C HIS A 24 2.71 25.77 -5.80
N PRO A 25 2.25 24.79 -5.00
CA PRO A 25 1.19 23.85 -5.36
C PRO A 25 -0.14 24.55 -5.71
N ASP A 26 -0.46 25.65 -5.03
CA ASP A 26 -1.71 26.39 -5.25
C ASP A 26 -1.75 27.16 -6.58
N THR A 27 -0.58 27.40 -7.20
CA THR A 27 -0.48 28.22 -8.42
C THR A 27 -0.04 27.43 -9.65
N VAL A 28 0.37 26.17 -9.49
CA VAL A 28 0.96 25.33 -10.55
C VAL A 28 0.08 25.22 -11.80
N THR A 29 -1.24 25.17 -11.63
CA THR A 29 -2.22 25.07 -12.73
C THR A 29 -2.82 26.42 -13.15
N THR A 30 -2.53 27.50 -12.42
CA THR A 30 -3.03 28.84 -12.76
C THR A 30 -2.33 29.39 -13.99
N ALA A 31 -2.99 30.28 -14.73
CA ALA A 31 -2.39 30.91 -15.92
C ALA A 31 -1.08 31.65 -15.59
N ALA A 32 -0.99 32.26 -14.40
CA ALA A 32 0.23 32.91 -13.92
C ALA A 32 1.35 31.90 -13.65
N GLY A 33 1.05 30.80 -12.95
CA GLY A 33 2.03 29.76 -12.66
C GLY A 33 2.51 29.01 -13.90
N ILE A 34 1.62 28.74 -14.86
CA ILE A 34 1.99 28.18 -16.17
C ILE A 34 2.93 29.14 -16.92
N GLY A 35 2.64 30.45 -16.89
CA GLY A 35 3.49 31.47 -17.51
C GLY A 35 4.89 31.52 -16.90
N ILE A 36 4.99 31.44 -15.57
CA ILE A 36 6.28 31.41 -14.86
C ILE A 36 7.07 30.15 -15.21
N GLN A 37 6.44 28.97 -15.16
CA GLN A 37 7.07 27.70 -15.52
C GLN A 37 7.59 27.73 -16.96
N ALA A 38 6.77 28.16 -17.92
CA ALA A 38 7.17 28.29 -19.32
C ALA A 38 8.36 29.26 -19.49
N GLY A 39 8.39 30.36 -18.74
CA GLY A 39 9.51 31.31 -18.73
C GLY A 39 10.81 30.71 -18.21
N ILE A 40 10.75 29.97 -17.09
CA ILE A 40 11.91 29.30 -16.49
C ILE A 40 12.43 28.19 -17.42
N ILE A 41 11.54 27.36 -17.97
CA ILE A 41 11.91 26.30 -18.92
C ILE A 41 12.63 26.92 -20.11
N LEU A 42 12.07 27.99 -20.69
CA LEU A 42 12.69 28.66 -21.84
C LEU A 42 14.06 29.25 -21.49
N ALA A 43 14.21 29.92 -20.34
CA ALA A 43 15.46 30.51 -19.91
C ALA A 43 16.57 29.46 -19.70
N LEU A 44 16.27 28.37 -18.99
CA LEU A 44 17.21 27.28 -18.76
C LEU A 44 17.54 26.51 -20.04
N SER A 45 16.56 26.34 -20.92
CA SER A 45 16.76 25.72 -22.23
C SER A 45 17.69 26.55 -23.11
N LEU A 46 17.51 27.88 -23.16
CA LEU A 46 18.38 28.77 -23.91
C LEU A 46 19.78 28.82 -23.31
N ALA A 47 19.91 28.91 -21.99
CA ALA A 47 21.21 28.89 -21.31
C ALA A 47 21.96 27.58 -21.60
N SER A 48 21.30 26.44 -21.46
CA SER A 48 21.90 25.13 -21.74
C SER A 48 22.26 24.96 -23.21
N TYR A 49 21.39 25.45 -24.11
CA TYR A 49 21.65 25.39 -25.54
C TYR A 49 22.89 26.20 -25.91
N TYR A 50 22.99 27.47 -25.50
CA TYR A 50 24.10 28.34 -25.89
C TYR A 50 25.40 28.05 -25.15
N LEU A 51 25.35 27.60 -23.89
CA LEU A 51 26.53 27.43 -23.05
C LEU A 51 27.08 26.00 -23.06
N ILE A 52 26.25 25.00 -23.36
CA ILE A 52 26.63 23.57 -23.28
C ILE A 52 26.41 22.88 -24.61
N GLU A 53 25.17 22.84 -25.11
CA GLU A 53 24.79 22.02 -26.27
C GLU A 53 25.45 22.51 -27.57
N ASN A 54 25.39 23.80 -27.85
CA ASN A 54 25.92 24.38 -29.08
C ASN A 54 27.47 24.37 -29.12
N PRO A 55 28.19 24.72 -28.03
CA PRO A 55 29.65 24.59 -27.99
C PRO A 55 30.12 23.13 -28.10
N THR A 56 29.43 22.17 -27.47
CA THR A 56 29.81 20.75 -27.56
C THR A 56 29.54 20.15 -28.94
N ARG A 57 28.46 20.54 -29.62
CA ARG A 57 28.17 20.12 -31.01
C ARG A 57 29.21 20.57 -32.02
N HIS A 58 29.85 21.71 -31.79
CA HIS A 58 30.87 22.28 -32.68
C HIS A 58 32.30 22.03 -32.19
N ALA A 59 32.47 21.32 -31.07
CA ALA A 59 33.77 20.88 -30.62
C ALA A 59 34.25 19.73 -31.52
N THR A 60 35.26 20.00 -32.35
CA THR A 60 35.95 18.95 -33.12
C THR A 60 36.76 18.09 -32.17
N TRP A 61 36.18 16.99 -31.66
CA TRP A 61 36.94 15.94 -31.01
C TRP A 61 37.74 15.19 -32.07
N GLY A 62 38.99 15.63 -32.26
CA GLY A 62 39.92 15.07 -33.22
C GLY A 62 40.09 13.56 -33.05
N VAL A 63 39.58 12.81 -34.03
CA VAL A 63 39.90 11.40 -34.23
C VAL A 63 41.36 11.31 -34.67
N ARG A 64 42.10 10.41 -34.00
CA ARG A 64 43.55 10.17 -34.08
C ARG A 64 44.09 9.89 -35.49
N GLU A 65 45.28 10.42 -35.76
CA GLU A 65 46.36 9.74 -36.52
C GLU A 65 47.50 9.42 -35.53
N PRO A 66 48.22 8.27 -35.63
CA PRO A 66 49.21 7.86 -34.65
C PRO A 66 50.62 8.28 -35.06
N VAL A 67 51.20 9.27 -34.38
CA VAL A 67 52.64 9.56 -34.50
C VAL A 67 53.28 9.67 -33.12
N TYR A 68 54.20 8.75 -32.86
CA TYR A 68 55.18 8.78 -31.78
C TYR A 68 55.99 10.09 -31.83
N ARG A 69 55.82 10.99 -30.86
CA ARG A 69 56.88 11.89 -30.38
C ARG A 69 56.68 12.22 -28.91
N ARG A 70 57.82 12.26 -28.23
CA ARG A 70 58.02 12.39 -26.78
C ARG A 70 58.34 13.85 -26.47
N PHE A 71 57.93 14.29 -25.27
CA PHE A 71 58.28 15.55 -24.57
C PHE A 71 57.65 16.82 -25.17
N ASP A 72 57.08 17.79 -24.44
CA ASP A 72 56.94 18.10 -23.01
C ASP A 72 55.75 19.07 -22.85
N GLU A 73 55.19 19.17 -21.63
CA GLU A 73 54.28 20.24 -21.16
C GLU A 73 53.04 20.59 -22.01
N ILE A 74 51.89 19.96 -21.74
CA ILE A 74 50.59 20.64 -21.84
C ILE A 74 49.70 20.18 -20.67
N ASP A 75 49.61 21.04 -19.65
CA ASP A 75 48.54 21.05 -18.65
C ASP A 75 47.20 21.31 -19.36
N LEU A 76 46.52 20.25 -19.77
CA LEU A 76 45.13 20.32 -20.23
C LEU A 76 44.31 19.28 -19.47
N VAL A 77 44.06 19.54 -18.19
CA VAL A 77 42.89 18.97 -17.52
C VAL A 77 41.67 19.44 -18.32
N PRO A 78 40.92 18.55 -18.99
CA PRO A 78 39.79 18.99 -19.78
C PRO A 78 38.75 19.54 -18.81
N ARG A 79 38.55 20.87 -18.86
CA ARG A 79 37.55 21.60 -18.05
C ARG A 79 36.15 20.96 -18.12
N GLY A 80 35.84 20.16 -19.15
CA GLY A 80 34.59 19.39 -19.23
C GLY A 80 34.46 18.25 -18.22
N ALA A 81 35.54 17.55 -17.86
CA ALA A 81 35.47 16.42 -16.92
C ALA A 81 35.18 16.88 -15.49
N ALA A 82 35.81 17.99 -15.06
CA ALA A 82 35.54 18.62 -13.78
C ALA A 82 34.11 19.17 -13.71
N THR A 83 33.58 19.71 -14.80
CA THR A 83 32.20 20.25 -14.83
C THR A 83 31.16 19.14 -14.77
N ILE A 84 31.37 18.01 -15.47
CA ILE A 84 30.49 16.83 -15.41
C ILE A 84 30.55 16.16 -14.03
N LEU A 85 31.75 16.05 -13.42
CA LEU A 85 31.90 15.55 -12.05
C LEU A 85 31.25 16.49 -11.03
N CYS A 86 31.37 17.80 -11.17
CA CYS A 86 30.72 18.76 -10.28
C CYS A 86 29.21 18.76 -10.43
N VAL A 87 28.66 18.69 -11.65
CA VAL A 87 27.21 18.61 -11.88
C VAL A 87 26.65 17.25 -11.42
N GLY A 88 27.36 16.16 -11.68
CA GLY A 88 27.00 14.83 -11.17
C GLY A 88 27.06 14.75 -9.64
N ALA A 89 28.09 15.33 -9.02
CA ALA A 89 28.22 15.42 -7.57
C ALA A 89 27.18 16.38 -6.96
N LEU A 90 26.83 17.48 -7.64
CA LEU A 90 25.77 18.39 -7.19
C LEU A 90 24.39 17.73 -7.33
N LEU A 91 24.12 16.99 -8.40
CA LEU A 91 22.90 16.20 -8.58
C LEU A 91 22.82 15.06 -7.55
N LEU A 92 23.92 14.34 -7.30
CA LEU A 92 23.99 13.33 -6.24
C LEU A 92 23.82 13.96 -4.86
N PHE A 93 24.42 15.12 -4.60
CA PHE A 93 24.28 15.84 -3.34
C PHE A 93 22.86 16.37 -3.14
N VAL A 94 22.22 16.90 -4.20
CA VAL A 94 20.81 17.32 -4.19
C VAL A 94 19.88 16.13 -4.03
N VAL A 95 20.11 15.00 -4.70
CA VAL A 95 19.31 13.77 -4.51
C VAL A 95 19.51 13.23 -3.08
N SER A 96 20.74 13.22 -2.57
CA SER A 96 21.04 12.73 -1.20
C SER A 96 20.48 13.65 -0.12
N SER A 97 20.59 14.98 -0.31
CA SER A 97 20.02 15.96 0.60
C SER A 97 18.51 15.99 0.52
N ASN A 98 17.89 15.66 -0.62
CA ASN A 98 16.44 15.46 -0.70
C ASN A 98 15.97 14.13 -0.11
N VAL A 99 16.77 13.05 -0.10
CA VAL A 99 16.45 11.80 0.63
C VAL A 99 16.60 11.98 2.14
N SER A 100 17.56 12.79 2.59
CA SER A 100 17.71 13.16 4.00
C SER A 100 16.70 14.24 4.44
N SER A 101 16.38 15.19 3.56
CA SER A 101 15.38 16.23 3.83
C SER A 101 13.97 15.70 3.73
N THR A 102 13.59 14.80 2.81
CA THR A 102 12.26 14.14 2.88
C THR A 102 12.09 13.38 4.20
N ARG A 103 13.11 12.64 4.66
CA ARG A 103 13.05 12.01 6.00
C ARG A 103 12.99 13.00 7.17
N ALA A 104 13.54 14.21 7.03
CA ALA A 104 13.58 15.20 8.11
C ALA A 104 12.43 16.22 8.06
N THR A 105 11.88 16.53 6.88
CA THR A 105 10.75 17.43 6.67
C THR A 105 9.41 16.71 6.75
N ASP A 106 9.33 15.42 6.42
CA ASP A 106 8.12 14.63 6.71
C ASP A 106 7.93 14.43 8.23
N ALA A 107 9.00 14.54 9.02
CA ALA A 107 8.94 14.53 10.48
C ALA A 107 8.67 15.92 11.10
N ALA A 108 8.89 17.01 10.36
CA ALA A 108 8.87 18.38 10.90
C ALA A 108 7.79 19.31 10.32
N ASN A 109 7.17 18.96 9.18
CA ASN A 109 6.08 19.73 8.54
C ASN A 109 4.71 19.04 8.61
N LEU A 110 4.55 18.05 9.51
CA LEU A 110 3.20 17.67 9.90
C LEU A 110 2.61 18.84 10.69
N ASP A 111 1.66 19.54 10.07
CA ASP A 111 0.79 20.48 10.75
C ASP A 111 0.27 19.82 12.04
N PRO A 112 0.47 20.41 13.23
CA PRO A 112 -0.09 19.88 14.46
C PRO A 112 -1.61 19.66 14.36
N ALA A 113 -2.30 20.39 13.49
CA ALA A 113 -3.70 20.17 13.18
C ALA A 113 -3.94 18.94 12.29
N VAL A 114 -3.04 18.56 11.38
CA VAL A 114 -3.13 17.30 10.59
C VAL A 114 -2.69 16.09 11.41
N VAL A 115 -1.82 16.25 12.40
CA VAL A 115 -1.55 15.22 13.43
C VAL A 115 -2.72 15.12 14.43
N ALA A 116 -3.40 16.23 14.72
CA ALA A 116 -4.62 16.23 15.53
C ALA A 116 -5.86 15.73 14.77
N GLU A 117 -5.90 15.87 13.44
CA GLU A 117 -6.98 15.36 12.58
C GLU A 117 -6.75 13.90 12.16
N ASN A 118 -5.48 13.45 12.07
CA ASN A 118 -5.08 12.04 12.14
C ASN A 118 -4.91 11.59 13.60
N GLY A 119 -5.84 12.04 14.44
CA GLY A 119 -5.77 12.11 15.88
C GLY A 119 -5.02 10.97 16.56
N ASP A 120 -4.16 11.37 17.47
CA ASP A 120 -3.85 10.70 18.72
C ASP A 120 -4.68 9.41 18.94
N ILE A 121 -4.03 8.26 18.75
CA ILE A 121 -4.58 6.90 18.96
C ILE A 121 -4.88 6.66 20.46
N THR A 122 -4.86 7.69 21.29
CA THR A 122 -5.39 7.66 22.66
C THR A 122 -6.92 7.57 22.67
N GLY A 123 -7.62 8.11 21.67
CA GLY A 123 -9.08 8.00 21.55
C GLY A 123 -9.58 6.59 21.18
N GLY A 124 -8.78 5.84 20.41
CA GLY A 124 -9.06 4.44 20.08
C GLY A 124 -9.00 3.53 21.32
N SER A 125 -8.17 3.88 22.31
CA SER A 125 -8.04 3.11 23.55
C SER A 125 -9.35 3.07 24.37
N GLU A 126 -10.11 4.17 24.39
CA GLU A 126 -11.36 4.24 25.16
C GLU A 126 -12.56 3.63 24.40
N VAL A 127 -12.64 3.86 23.09
CA VAL A 127 -13.64 3.22 22.21
C VAL A 127 -13.42 1.70 22.16
N THR A 128 -12.17 1.24 22.07
CA THR A 128 -11.85 -0.20 22.04
C THR A 128 -11.98 -0.88 23.39
N ARG A 129 -11.61 -0.24 24.51
CA ARG A 129 -11.96 -0.79 25.85
C ARG A 129 -13.46 -0.98 26.00
N THR A 130 -14.25 -0.08 25.42
CA THR A 130 -15.71 -0.23 25.40
C THR A 130 -16.14 -1.42 24.55
N ILE A 131 -15.50 -1.68 23.40
CA ILE A 131 -15.82 -2.81 22.50
C ILE A 131 -15.51 -4.16 23.13
N VAL A 132 -14.38 -4.31 23.86
CA VAL A 132 -14.04 -5.54 24.60
C VAL A 132 -15.08 -5.84 25.69
N GLN A 133 -15.82 -4.82 26.16
CA GLN A 133 -16.92 -4.99 27.11
C GLN A 133 -18.30 -5.23 26.47
N ARG A 134 -18.47 -4.98 25.17
CA ARG A 134 -19.73 -5.24 24.48
C ARG A 134 -19.80 -6.69 24.03
N ASP A 135 -20.98 -7.29 24.18
CA ASP A 135 -21.23 -8.64 23.67
C ASP A 135 -20.92 -8.70 22.15
N PRO A 136 -20.01 -9.60 21.71
CA PRO A 136 -19.61 -9.70 20.31
C PRO A 136 -20.79 -9.92 19.35
N GLN A 137 -21.80 -10.68 19.77
CA GLN A 137 -22.97 -10.95 18.92
C GLN A 137 -23.79 -9.66 18.68
N THR A 138 -23.92 -8.82 19.70
CA THR A 138 -24.57 -7.51 19.59
C THR A 138 -23.84 -6.61 18.60
N VAL A 139 -22.52 -6.49 18.69
CA VAL A 139 -21.70 -5.67 17.76
C VAL A 139 -21.84 -6.16 16.32
N LEU A 140 -21.79 -7.48 16.12
CA LEU A 140 -21.97 -8.08 14.79
C LEU A 140 -23.37 -7.86 14.22
N THR A 141 -24.40 -7.88 15.06
CA THR A 141 -25.79 -7.62 14.63
C THR A 141 -25.98 -6.16 14.21
N GLU A 142 -25.42 -5.21 14.97
CA GLU A 142 -25.41 -3.80 14.61
C GLU A 142 -24.65 -3.54 13.30
N TRP A 143 -23.50 -4.21 13.12
CA TRP A 143 -22.74 -4.10 11.88
C TRP A 143 -23.49 -4.70 10.68
N SER A 144 -24.09 -5.88 10.85
CA SER A 144 -24.89 -6.52 9.80
C SER A 144 -26.02 -5.61 9.32
N THR A 145 -26.62 -4.83 10.22
CA THR A 145 -27.65 -3.83 9.86
C THR A 145 -27.08 -2.77 8.93
N LYS A 146 -25.86 -2.26 9.21
CA LYS A 146 -25.18 -1.28 8.35
C LYS A 146 -24.85 -1.84 6.96
N VAL A 147 -24.53 -3.13 6.88
CA VAL A 147 -24.28 -3.80 5.60
C VAL A 147 -25.59 -3.90 4.80
N THR A 148 -26.67 -4.38 5.42
CA THR A 148 -28.00 -4.45 4.79
C THR A 148 -28.50 -3.07 4.35
N ASP A 149 -28.35 -2.04 5.19
CA ASP A 149 -28.70 -0.65 4.84
C ASP A 149 -27.88 -0.16 3.65
N GLY A 150 -26.59 -0.50 3.61
CA GLY A 150 -25.68 -0.19 2.50
C GLY A 150 -26.16 -0.75 1.17
N VAL A 151 -26.82 -1.91 1.16
CA VAL A 151 -27.40 -2.49 -0.06
C VAL A 151 -28.51 -1.61 -0.65
N GLY A 152 -29.22 -0.85 0.19
CA GLY A 152 -30.21 0.13 -0.24
C GLY A 152 -29.62 1.40 -0.88
N VAL A 153 -28.32 1.66 -0.72
CA VAL A 153 -27.68 2.88 -1.21
C VAL A 153 -27.30 2.72 -2.68
N THR A 154 -28.08 3.33 -3.57
CA THR A 154 -27.91 3.21 -5.04
C THR A 154 -27.37 4.48 -5.71
N LYS A 155 -27.30 5.58 -4.96
CA LYS A 155 -26.77 6.88 -5.38
C LYS A 155 -25.68 7.32 -4.41
N LEU A 156 -24.64 7.97 -4.93
CA LEU A 156 -23.56 8.52 -4.13
C LEU A 156 -24.11 9.66 -3.24
N PRO A 157 -23.97 9.58 -1.90
CA PRO A 157 -24.32 10.65 -0.98
C PRO A 157 -23.62 11.97 -1.33
N GLU A 158 -24.31 13.11 -1.15
CA GLU A 158 -23.83 14.44 -1.56
C GLU A 158 -22.49 14.83 -0.90
N ASP A 159 -22.33 14.48 0.37
CA ASP A 159 -21.11 14.70 1.16
C ASP A 159 -19.90 13.95 0.62
N LEU A 160 -20.11 12.81 -0.05
CA LEU A 160 -19.05 11.99 -0.65
C LEU A 160 -18.70 12.36 -2.09
N GLN A 161 -19.54 13.15 -2.79
CA GLN A 161 -19.34 13.48 -4.21
C GLN A 161 -17.98 14.16 -4.49
N LYS A 162 -17.50 14.97 -3.54
CA LYS A 162 -16.24 15.71 -3.70
C LYS A 162 -14.99 14.90 -3.30
N THR A 163 -15.16 13.87 -2.49
CA THR A 163 -14.05 13.16 -1.84
C THR A 163 -13.79 11.80 -2.46
N VAL A 164 -14.83 11.15 -3.02
CA VAL A 164 -14.74 9.75 -3.48
C VAL A 164 -13.68 9.54 -4.56
N GLY A 165 -13.52 10.50 -5.48
CA GLY A 165 -12.52 10.44 -6.56
C GLY A 165 -11.08 10.67 -6.10
N ALA A 166 -10.87 11.11 -4.85
CA ALA A 166 -9.54 11.26 -4.27
C ALA A 166 -9.11 10.03 -3.47
N LEU A 167 -10.01 9.09 -3.18
CA LEU A 167 -9.72 7.93 -2.33
C LEU A 167 -8.63 7.04 -2.92
N SER A 168 -8.62 6.83 -4.25
CA SER A 168 -7.62 6.00 -4.94
C SER A 168 -6.18 6.53 -4.83
N LYS A 169 -6.01 7.79 -4.42
CA LYS A 169 -4.70 8.40 -4.16
C LYS A 169 -4.19 8.15 -2.74
N GLN A 170 -5.01 7.62 -1.86
CA GLN A 170 -4.62 7.32 -0.48
C GLN A 170 -3.67 6.12 -0.43
N SER A 171 -2.73 6.16 0.50
CA SER A 171 -1.81 5.05 0.69
C SER A 171 -2.52 3.84 1.30
N ILE A 172 -2.25 2.65 0.75
CA ILE A 172 -2.65 1.39 1.36
C ILE A 172 -1.79 1.12 2.60
N PHE A 173 -0.49 1.40 2.49
CA PHE A 173 0.52 1.20 3.52
C PHE A 173 0.55 2.40 4.46
N GLU A 174 0.27 2.15 5.73
CA GLU A 174 0.34 3.18 6.77
C GLU A 174 1.80 3.40 7.21
N PRO A 175 2.17 4.63 7.62
CA PRO A 175 3.48 4.88 8.21
C PRO A 175 3.71 4.01 9.45
N CYS A 176 4.88 3.39 9.53
CA CYS A 176 5.27 2.56 10.65
C CYS A 176 6.77 2.62 10.89
N LEU A 177 7.17 2.49 12.16
CA LEU A 177 8.57 2.25 12.53
C LEU A 177 8.96 0.88 11.96
N SER A 178 9.74 0.86 10.87
CA SER A 178 10.17 -0.42 10.29
C SER A 178 11.20 -1.08 11.18
N ALA A 179 10.98 -2.35 11.53
CA ALA A 179 12.09 -3.28 11.73
C ALA A 179 12.63 -3.71 10.36
N ASP A 180 13.78 -4.35 10.29
CA ASP A 180 14.43 -4.76 9.04
C ASP A 180 13.52 -5.56 8.07
N ILE A 181 12.43 -6.17 8.59
CA ILE A 181 11.36 -6.81 7.84
C ILE A 181 9.99 -6.52 8.47
N GLY A 182 9.17 -5.70 7.82
CA GLY A 182 7.80 -5.43 8.26
C GLY A 182 7.65 -4.24 9.23
N CYS A 183 6.44 -4.13 9.80
CA CYS A 183 6.02 -3.06 10.69
C CYS A 183 5.77 -3.62 12.08
N VAL A 184 6.53 -3.15 13.08
CA VAL A 184 6.38 -3.59 14.48
C VAL A 184 5.85 -2.43 15.31
N VAL A 185 4.72 -2.66 15.96
CA VAL A 185 4.10 -1.73 16.91
C VAL A 185 4.14 -2.36 18.29
N ASN A 186 5.17 -2.00 19.06
CA ASN A 186 5.31 -2.44 20.44
C ASN A 186 4.53 -1.52 21.39
N ARG A 187 3.77 -2.12 22.31
CA ARG A 187 2.98 -1.39 23.30
C ARG A 187 3.55 -1.58 24.71
N PRO A 188 3.66 -0.51 25.53
CA PRO A 188 4.18 -0.62 26.89
C PRO A 188 3.37 -1.63 27.71
N GLY A 189 4.06 -2.62 28.29
CA GLY A 189 3.44 -3.65 29.14
C GLY A 189 2.66 -4.74 28.40
N ALA A 190 2.56 -4.67 27.06
CA ALA A 190 1.93 -5.72 26.27
C ALA A 190 2.75 -7.01 26.33
N THR A 191 2.10 -8.10 26.71
CA THR A 191 2.68 -9.46 26.77
C THR A 191 2.19 -10.36 25.65
N ARG A 192 1.29 -9.85 24.81
CA ARG A 192 0.66 -10.57 23.71
C ARG A 192 0.98 -9.92 22.39
N THR A 193 1.03 -10.72 21.33
CA THR A 193 1.35 -10.24 19.97
C THR A 193 0.36 -10.81 18.96
N VAL A 194 -0.19 -9.93 18.11
CA VAL A 194 -0.88 -10.32 16.89
C VAL A 194 0.00 -10.00 15.69
N ALA A 195 0.16 -10.97 14.79
CA ALA A 195 0.86 -10.80 13.54
C ALA A 195 -0.09 -10.93 12.34
N VAL A 196 0.19 -10.20 11.26
CA VAL A 196 -0.48 -10.36 9.96
C VAL A 196 0.55 -10.55 8.84
N LEU A 197 0.33 -11.53 7.97
CA LEU A 197 1.20 -11.88 6.85
C LEU A 197 0.40 -11.90 5.54
N GLY A 198 0.97 -11.30 4.48
CA GLY A 198 0.42 -11.36 3.13
C GLY A 198 0.81 -10.16 2.27
N ASP A 199 -0.11 -9.72 1.43
CA ASP A 199 0.10 -8.65 0.47
C ASP A 199 -0.46 -7.28 0.94
N SER A 200 -0.98 -6.47 0.01
CA SER A 200 -1.66 -5.23 0.34
C SER A 200 -2.96 -5.43 1.14
N HIS A 201 -3.55 -6.64 1.14
CA HIS A 201 -4.69 -7.02 1.98
C HIS A 201 -4.28 -7.33 3.41
N ALA A 202 -3.05 -7.78 3.62
CA ALA A 202 -2.43 -7.77 4.95
C ALA A 202 -2.05 -6.34 5.38
N ALA A 203 -1.53 -5.52 4.45
CA ALA A 203 -1.15 -4.14 4.71
C ALA A 203 -2.32 -3.29 5.22
N MET A 204 -3.48 -3.37 4.57
CA MET A 204 -4.66 -2.56 4.93
C MET A 204 -5.27 -2.91 6.30
N LEU A 205 -4.87 -4.03 6.92
CA LEU A 205 -5.37 -4.44 8.23
C LEU A 205 -4.65 -3.76 9.40
N LEU A 206 -3.59 -2.97 9.20
CA LEU A 206 -2.84 -2.40 10.33
C LEU A 206 -3.72 -1.59 11.29
N SER A 207 -4.47 -0.62 10.78
CA SER A 207 -5.43 0.15 11.59
C SER A 207 -6.54 -0.70 12.20
N VAL A 208 -7.00 -1.72 11.46
CA VAL A 208 -8.02 -2.66 11.95
C VAL A 208 -7.50 -3.40 13.18
N LEU A 209 -6.26 -3.90 13.12
CA LEU A 209 -5.61 -4.62 14.22
C LEU A 209 -5.26 -3.70 15.39
N ARG A 210 -4.82 -2.46 15.12
CA ARG A 210 -4.59 -1.44 16.16
C ARG A 210 -5.84 -1.20 16.99
N ALA A 211 -6.98 -1.10 16.32
CA ALA A 211 -8.27 -0.88 16.95
C ALA A 211 -8.89 -2.15 17.52
N ALA A 212 -8.60 -3.35 16.98
CA ALA A 212 -9.15 -4.61 17.48
C ALA A 212 -8.42 -5.16 18.71
N PHE A 213 -7.11 -4.93 18.81
CA PHE A 213 -6.25 -5.49 19.84
C PHE A 213 -5.47 -4.36 20.53
N PRO A 214 -6.09 -3.48 21.33
CA PRO A 214 -5.50 -2.20 21.74
C PRO A 214 -4.34 -2.34 22.72
N ASP A 215 -4.22 -3.50 23.39
CA ASP A 215 -3.22 -3.79 24.42
C ASP A 215 -2.20 -4.85 24.00
N TRP A 216 -2.20 -5.24 22.72
CA TRP A 216 -1.27 -6.24 22.15
C TRP A 216 -0.18 -5.55 21.33
N ASN A 217 0.98 -6.17 21.19
CA ASN A 217 1.94 -5.83 20.15
C ASN A 217 1.37 -6.22 18.78
N ILE A 218 1.72 -5.49 17.74
CA ILE A 218 1.25 -5.75 16.38
C ILE A 218 2.44 -5.87 15.43
N HIS A 219 2.58 -7.01 14.78
CA HIS A 219 3.60 -7.26 13.77
C HIS A 219 2.94 -7.41 12.40
N GLN A 220 3.27 -6.55 11.43
CA GLN A 220 2.75 -6.64 10.08
C GLN A 220 3.87 -6.99 9.10
N TYR A 221 3.70 -8.13 8.44
CA TYR A 221 4.55 -8.64 7.38
C TYR A 221 3.79 -8.54 6.06
N ALA A 222 3.78 -7.36 5.46
CA ALA A 222 3.06 -7.09 4.23
C ALA A 222 4.03 -6.66 3.13
N TYR A 223 3.97 -7.32 1.97
CA TYR A 223 4.76 -6.94 0.80
C TYR A 223 3.85 -6.83 -0.41
N ARG A 224 3.97 -5.72 -1.15
CA ARG A 224 3.09 -5.41 -2.29
C ARG A 224 3.09 -6.59 -3.28
N LEU A 225 1.91 -7.04 -3.71
CA LEU A 225 1.75 -8.17 -4.64
C LEU A 225 2.51 -9.43 -4.19
N CYS A 226 2.45 -9.74 -2.90
CA CYS A 226 3.12 -10.91 -2.35
C CYS A 226 2.18 -11.68 -1.44
N VAL A 227 1.29 -12.43 -2.06
CA VAL A 227 0.37 -13.32 -1.37
C VAL A 227 1.12 -14.40 -0.58
N THR A 228 0.47 -14.99 0.42
CA THR A 228 1.13 -15.96 1.32
C THR A 228 1.56 -17.24 0.61
N ALA A 229 0.88 -17.65 -0.46
CA ALA A 229 1.28 -18.78 -1.30
C ALA A 229 2.38 -18.40 -2.31
N ASP A 230 3.42 -19.22 -2.42
CA ASP A 230 4.45 -19.07 -3.45
C ASP A 230 4.06 -19.71 -4.78
N PHE A 231 3.33 -18.97 -5.61
CA PHE A 231 2.98 -19.40 -6.96
C PHE A 231 3.21 -18.28 -7.97
N PRO A 232 3.36 -18.61 -9.26
CA PRO A 232 3.57 -17.61 -10.30
C PRO A 232 2.41 -16.62 -10.31
N ASP A 233 2.74 -15.36 -10.02
CA ASP A 233 1.77 -14.27 -9.94
C ASP A 233 1.06 -14.01 -11.28
N ARG A 234 -0.08 -13.31 -11.20
CA ARG A 234 -0.92 -12.85 -12.32
C ARG A 234 -0.17 -12.08 -13.42
N PHE A 235 0.98 -11.50 -13.12
CA PHE A 235 1.69 -10.62 -14.04
C PHE A 235 2.62 -11.43 -14.94
N ASP A 236 2.25 -11.49 -16.21
CA ASP A 236 2.96 -12.13 -17.31
C ASP A 236 4.39 -11.60 -17.46
N GLY A 237 5.35 -12.20 -16.74
CA GLY A 237 6.78 -12.06 -16.99
C GLY A 237 7.39 -10.66 -16.84
N THR A 238 6.64 -9.66 -16.36
CA THR A 238 7.07 -8.25 -16.40
C THR A 238 7.86 -7.76 -15.20
N ASP A 239 8.03 -8.54 -14.13
CA ASP A 239 9.00 -8.19 -13.09
C ASP A 239 9.52 -9.41 -12.30
N GLN A 240 10.51 -10.10 -12.86
CA GLN A 240 11.24 -11.17 -12.15
C GLN A 240 11.84 -10.67 -10.83
N GLN A 241 12.15 -9.37 -10.72
CA GLN A 241 12.68 -8.78 -9.50
C GLN A 241 11.59 -8.63 -8.43
N GLN A 242 10.36 -8.27 -8.79
CA GLN A 242 9.21 -8.30 -7.89
C GLN A 242 8.91 -9.71 -7.38
N GLN A 243 8.91 -10.72 -8.26
CA GLN A 243 8.67 -12.11 -7.87
C GLN A 243 9.77 -12.63 -6.94
N LYS A 244 11.03 -12.38 -7.29
CA LYS A 244 12.18 -12.71 -6.42
C LYS A 244 12.11 -11.97 -5.09
N GLY A 245 11.79 -10.67 -5.12
CA GLY A 245 11.65 -9.84 -3.92
C GLY A 245 10.55 -10.35 -3.00
N CYS A 246 9.42 -10.78 -3.55
CA CYS A 246 8.34 -11.42 -2.80
C CYS A 246 8.79 -12.74 -2.18
N ALA A 247 9.41 -13.65 -2.94
CA ALA A 247 9.88 -14.93 -2.42
C ALA A 247 10.93 -14.75 -1.30
N ASP A 248 11.90 -13.86 -1.51
CA ASP A 248 12.94 -13.53 -0.53
C ASP A 248 12.32 -12.87 0.72
N TYR A 249 11.32 -11.99 0.56
CA TYR A 249 10.60 -11.35 1.67
C TYR A 249 9.77 -12.36 2.46
N ARG A 250 8.97 -13.20 1.78
CA ARG A 250 8.12 -14.21 2.40
C ARG A 250 8.93 -15.19 3.24
N ALA A 251 10.06 -15.67 2.71
CA ALA A 251 10.96 -16.55 3.44
C ALA A 251 11.50 -15.89 4.73
N LYS A 252 11.89 -14.62 4.66
CA LYS A 252 12.35 -13.86 5.84
C LYS A 252 11.23 -13.63 6.86
N ALA A 253 10.04 -13.22 6.39
CA ALA A 253 8.89 -13.00 7.26
C ALA A 253 8.48 -14.28 8.00
N ILE A 254 8.40 -15.42 7.30
CA ILE A 254 8.09 -16.71 7.93
C ILE A 254 9.19 -17.09 8.94
N ALA A 255 10.46 -16.88 8.61
CA ALA A 255 11.56 -17.16 9.55
C ALA A 255 11.49 -16.29 10.82
N ASP A 256 11.12 -15.02 10.69
CA ASP A 256 10.96 -14.09 11.82
C ASP A 256 9.77 -14.47 12.71
N ILE A 257 8.63 -14.79 12.11
CA ILE A 257 7.45 -15.29 12.83
C ILE A 257 7.76 -16.59 13.57
N LEU A 258 8.57 -17.49 12.99
CA LEU A 258 9.02 -18.72 13.66
C LEU A 258 10.00 -18.45 14.80
N ALA A 259 10.80 -17.38 14.72
CA ALA A 259 11.76 -17.01 15.74
C ALA A 259 11.13 -16.26 16.93
N ASP A 260 10.08 -15.47 16.67
CA ASP A 260 9.28 -14.76 17.68
C ASP A 260 7.77 -15.04 17.47
N PRO A 261 7.26 -16.21 17.91
CA PRO A 261 5.89 -16.64 17.67
C PRO A 261 4.85 -15.67 18.26
N PRO A 262 3.88 -15.19 17.45
CA PRO A 262 2.76 -14.42 17.95
C PRO A 262 1.72 -15.32 18.63
N ASP A 263 0.83 -14.75 19.44
CA ASP A 263 -0.34 -15.46 19.98
C ASP A 263 -1.40 -15.70 18.89
N LEU A 264 -1.51 -14.78 17.94
CA LEU A 264 -2.42 -14.83 16.79
C LEU A 264 -1.67 -14.47 15.51
N LEU A 265 -1.69 -15.35 14.51
CA LEU A 265 -1.20 -15.09 13.17
C LEU A 265 -2.38 -15.04 12.19
N ILE A 266 -2.50 -13.94 11.45
CA ILE A 266 -3.53 -13.71 10.43
C ILE A 266 -2.88 -13.75 9.05
N LEU A 267 -3.38 -14.61 8.16
CA LEU A 267 -3.04 -14.65 6.75
C LEU A 267 -4.13 -13.91 5.96
N SER A 268 -3.75 -12.94 5.12
CA SER A 268 -4.67 -12.12 4.36
C SER A 268 -4.10 -11.79 2.97
N ASP A 269 -4.80 -12.24 1.93
CA ASP A 269 -4.33 -12.20 0.55
C ASP A 269 -5.38 -11.61 -0.39
N SER A 270 -4.93 -10.82 -1.38
CA SER A 270 -5.78 -10.44 -2.50
C SER A 270 -5.93 -11.61 -3.45
N LEU A 271 -7.06 -12.34 -3.41
CA LEU A 271 -7.24 -13.55 -4.24
C LEU A 271 -8.41 -13.49 -5.23
N ALA A 272 -9.14 -12.37 -5.32
CA ALA A 272 -10.28 -12.20 -6.23
C ALA A 272 -9.92 -12.34 -7.73
N TRP A 273 -8.62 -12.39 -8.06
CA TRP A 273 -8.12 -12.53 -9.42
C TRP A 273 -7.76 -13.96 -9.83
N VAL A 274 -7.90 -14.95 -8.94
CA VAL A 274 -7.40 -16.32 -9.15
C VAL A 274 -8.34 -17.18 -10.06
N GLU A 275 -9.30 -16.59 -10.79
CA GLU A 275 -10.46 -17.26 -11.43
C GLU A 275 -10.62 -17.07 -12.98
N PRO A 276 -10.86 -18.14 -13.80
CA PRO A 276 -10.51 -19.54 -13.54
C PRO A 276 -9.79 -20.29 -14.70
N SER A 277 -8.83 -21.17 -14.33
CA SER A 277 -8.72 -22.59 -14.77
C SER A 277 -7.31 -23.23 -14.71
N ARG A 278 -6.24 -22.53 -14.31
CA ARG A 278 -4.92 -23.16 -14.04
C ARG A 278 -4.21 -22.68 -12.78
N SER A 279 -4.47 -21.46 -12.35
CA SER A 279 -3.86 -20.86 -11.15
C SER A 279 -4.40 -21.44 -9.84
N ILE A 280 -5.66 -21.89 -9.77
CA ILE A 280 -6.25 -22.30 -8.49
C ILE A 280 -5.57 -23.55 -7.90
N ASP A 281 -5.28 -24.57 -8.71
CA ASP A 281 -4.59 -25.77 -8.24
C ASP A 281 -3.14 -25.48 -7.87
N GLN A 282 -2.47 -24.61 -8.64
CA GLN A 282 -1.12 -24.13 -8.34
C GLN A 282 -1.10 -23.35 -7.02
N TRP A 283 -2.08 -22.47 -6.82
CA TRP A 283 -2.28 -21.74 -5.59
C TRP A 283 -2.55 -22.69 -4.41
N LYS A 284 -3.44 -23.69 -4.56
CA LYS A 284 -3.72 -24.69 -3.52
C LYS A 284 -2.45 -25.44 -3.11
N ALA A 285 -1.65 -25.88 -4.08
CA ALA A 285 -0.40 -26.58 -3.84
C ALA A 285 0.62 -25.69 -3.11
N ALA A 286 0.77 -24.43 -3.55
CA ALA A 286 1.68 -23.46 -2.94
C ALA A 286 1.22 -23.03 -1.53
N GLN A 287 -0.07 -22.80 -1.33
CA GLN A 287 -0.65 -22.45 -0.03
C GLN A 287 -0.45 -23.58 0.98
N LYS A 288 -0.55 -24.83 0.54
CA LYS A 288 -0.26 -25.98 1.39
C LYS A 288 1.19 -25.93 1.92
N VAL A 289 2.16 -25.58 1.08
CA VAL A 289 3.56 -25.42 1.49
C VAL A 289 3.68 -24.34 2.57
N THR A 290 3.01 -23.20 2.41
CA THR A 290 2.99 -22.14 3.42
C THR A 290 2.40 -22.63 4.75
N TYR A 291 1.30 -23.40 4.72
CA TYR A 291 0.73 -23.99 5.93
C TYR A 291 1.65 -25.00 6.61
N ASP A 292 2.36 -25.83 5.84
CA ASP A 292 3.34 -26.79 6.36
C ASP A 292 4.52 -26.04 7.03
N GLN A 293 4.97 -24.91 6.48
CA GLN A 293 6.01 -24.06 7.07
C GLN A 293 5.59 -23.42 8.39
N LEU A 294 4.30 -23.08 8.53
CA LEU A 294 3.73 -22.46 9.74
C LEU A 294 3.25 -23.48 10.78
N GLN A 295 3.14 -24.76 10.43
CA GLN A 295 2.73 -25.84 11.32
C GLN A 295 3.47 -25.87 12.68
N PRO A 296 4.79 -25.58 12.76
CA PRO A 296 5.50 -25.55 14.05
C PRO A 296 4.93 -24.56 15.08
N LEU A 297 4.22 -23.52 14.64
CA LEU A 297 3.58 -22.51 15.51
C LEU A 297 2.28 -23.01 16.15
N ALA A 298 1.62 -24.00 15.53
CA ALA A 298 0.29 -24.47 15.92
C ALA A 298 0.08 -24.79 17.41
N PRO A 299 1.08 -25.28 18.18
CA PRO A 299 0.91 -25.53 19.61
C PRO A 299 0.71 -24.28 20.46
N THR A 300 1.18 -23.12 20.00
CA THR A 300 1.23 -21.87 20.80
C THR A 300 0.55 -20.69 20.12
N THR A 301 0.33 -20.75 18.82
CA THR A 301 -0.22 -19.65 18.00
C THR A 301 -1.55 -20.07 17.39
N ALA A 302 -2.57 -19.23 17.56
CA ALA A 302 -3.80 -19.34 16.78
C ALA A 302 -3.52 -18.85 15.35
N ILE A 303 -3.64 -19.71 14.35
CA ILE A 303 -3.41 -19.35 12.94
C ILE A 303 -4.75 -19.24 12.23
N VAL A 304 -5.02 -18.08 11.64
CA VAL A 304 -6.21 -17.84 10.83
C VAL A 304 -5.89 -17.39 9.41
N HIS A 305 -6.69 -17.83 8.45
CA HIS A 305 -6.65 -17.34 7.07
C HIS A 305 -7.99 -16.68 6.77
N LEU A 306 -7.98 -15.37 6.49
CA LEU A 306 -9.20 -14.66 6.14
C LEU A 306 -9.67 -15.05 4.74
N THR A 307 -10.99 -15.18 4.56
CA THR A 307 -11.55 -15.27 3.21
C THR A 307 -11.27 -14.00 2.42
N PRO A 308 -11.13 -14.07 1.09
CA PRO A 308 -10.68 -12.92 0.31
C PRO A 308 -11.78 -11.87 0.22
N VAL A 309 -11.37 -10.61 0.12
CA VAL A 309 -12.30 -9.50 -0.15
C VAL A 309 -12.85 -9.63 -1.58
N PRO A 310 -14.18 -9.46 -1.79
CA PRO A 310 -14.83 -9.68 -3.09
C PRO A 310 -14.63 -8.53 -4.09
N GLY A 311 -14.07 -7.41 -3.62
CA GLY A 311 -13.75 -6.25 -4.43
C GLY A 311 -12.76 -6.55 -5.55
N THR A 312 -12.88 -5.83 -6.66
CA THR A 312 -11.96 -5.91 -7.79
C THR A 312 -11.73 -4.51 -8.34
N ILE A 313 -10.75 -4.36 -9.24
CA ILE A 313 -10.50 -3.08 -9.90
C ILE A 313 -11.74 -2.54 -10.64
N ASP A 314 -12.67 -3.40 -11.08
CA ASP A 314 -13.89 -2.97 -11.76
C ASP A 314 -14.86 -2.25 -10.81
N ASN A 315 -14.67 -2.42 -9.50
CA ASN A 315 -15.42 -1.72 -8.45
C ASN A 315 -14.79 -0.37 -8.07
N ALA A 316 -13.67 0.02 -8.70
CA ALA A 316 -13.03 1.32 -8.45
C ALA A 316 -13.95 2.47 -8.82
N TRP A 317 -13.96 3.53 -8.01
CA TRP A 317 -14.86 4.67 -8.15
C TRP A 317 -14.78 5.32 -9.53
N GLU A 318 -13.59 5.41 -10.12
CA GLU A 318 -13.35 5.99 -11.45
C GLU A 318 -13.97 5.14 -12.58
N ARG A 319 -14.24 3.87 -12.34
CA ARG A 319 -14.77 2.91 -13.33
C ARG A 319 -16.25 2.64 -13.13
N CYS A 320 -16.69 2.57 -11.88
CA CYS A 320 -18.03 2.13 -11.55
C CYS A 320 -19.03 3.28 -11.44
N LEU A 321 -18.62 4.47 -10.97
CA LEU A 321 -19.50 5.61 -10.70
C LEU A 321 -20.16 6.12 -11.99
N GLY A 322 -21.50 6.22 -11.96
CA GLY A 322 -22.28 6.79 -13.06
C GLY A 322 -22.18 8.32 -13.10
N ALA A 323 -22.28 8.90 -14.30
CA ALA A 323 -22.33 10.35 -14.48
C ALA A 323 -23.53 11.01 -13.78
N ASP A 324 -24.58 10.24 -13.50
CA ASP A 324 -25.77 10.63 -12.74
C ASP A 324 -25.63 10.37 -11.23
N GLY A 325 -24.43 10.04 -10.75
CA GLY A 325 -24.15 9.67 -9.37
C GLY A 325 -24.62 8.26 -8.97
N SER A 326 -25.07 7.41 -9.92
CA SER A 326 -25.42 6.01 -9.57
C SER A 326 -24.18 5.22 -9.17
N ILE A 327 -24.29 4.46 -8.07
CA ILE A 327 -23.21 3.59 -7.55
C ILE A 327 -23.56 2.09 -7.68
N THR A 328 -24.63 1.75 -8.40
CA THR A 328 -25.09 0.37 -8.56
C THR A 328 -24.03 -0.56 -9.17
N ARG A 329 -23.21 -0.06 -10.09
CA ARG A 329 -22.08 -0.82 -10.67
C ARG A 329 -20.88 -0.96 -9.72
N CYS A 330 -20.83 -0.17 -8.65
CA CYS A 330 -19.74 -0.22 -7.68
C CYS A 330 -19.89 -1.40 -6.71
N PHE A 331 -21.07 -2.00 -6.63
CA PHE A 331 -21.31 -3.21 -5.84
C PHE A 331 -20.37 -4.33 -6.26
N SER A 332 -19.62 -4.86 -5.29
CA SER A 332 -18.90 -6.13 -5.46
C SER A 332 -19.84 -7.30 -5.16
N ARG A 333 -19.39 -8.53 -5.41
CA ARG A 333 -20.22 -9.72 -5.18
C ARG A 333 -19.45 -10.81 -4.46
N ALA A 334 -20.04 -11.41 -3.45
CA ALA A 334 -19.44 -12.51 -2.70
C ALA A 334 -19.07 -13.68 -3.62
N SER A 335 -19.89 -13.93 -4.65
CA SER A 335 -19.65 -14.93 -5.69
C SER A 335 -18.34 -14.73 -6.47
N LYS A 336 -17.76 -13.52 -6.49
CA LYS A 336 -16.46 -13.26 -7.13
C LYS A 336 -15.30 -14.00 -6.47
N VAL A 337 -15.41 -14.32 -5.19
CA VAL A 337 -14.38 -15.03 -4.44
C VAL A 337 -14.82 -16.44 -4.04
N ALA A 338 -16.01 -16.89 -4.43
CA ALA A 338 -16.58 -18.15 -3.94
C ALA A 338 -15.70 -19.37 -4.20
N THR A 339 -15.13 -19.54 -5.40
CA THR A 339 -14.31 -20.72 -5.68
C THR A 339 -12.91 -20.63 -5.07
N VAL A 340 -12.31 -19.44 -4.91
CA VAL A 340 -11.06 -19.34 -4.14
C VAL A 340 -11.27 -19.50 -2.63
N THR A 341 -12.42 -19.06 -2.10
CA THR A 341 -12.84 -19.37 -0.73
C THR A 341 -13.04 -20.88 -0.52
N ALA A 342 -13.67 -21.56 -1.48
CA ALA A 342 -13.80 -23.02 -1.44
C ALA A 342 -12.42 -23.70 -1.50
N ALA A 343 -11.50 -23.20 -2.33
CA ALA A 343 -10.14 -23.69 -2.40
C ALA A 343 -9.36 -23.47 -1.09
N GLN A 344 -9.53 -22.33 -0.41
CA GLN A 344 -8.97 -22.10 0.93
C GLN A 344 -9.50 -23.12 1.94
N ALA A 345 -10.80 -23.39 1.92
CA ALA A 345 -11.40 -24.40 2.79
C ALA A 345 -10.83 -25.80 2.50
N ASP A 346 -10.65 -26.18 1.23
CA ASP A 346 -10.04 -27.45 0.84
C ASP A 346 -8.61 -27.59 1.37
N VAL A 347 -7.77 -26.55 1.26
CA VAL A 347 -6.39 -26.60 1.74
C VAL A 347 -6.36 -26.64 3.27
N ALA A 348 -7.22 -25.87 3.94
CA ALA A 348 -7.32 -25.85 5.40
C ALA A 348 -7.85 -27.16 5.98
N ALA A 349 -8.70 -27.91 5.25
CA ALA A 349 -9.14 -29.23 5.67
C ALA A 349 -7.98 -30.23 5.86
N ALA A 350 -6.87 -30.04 5.14
CA ALA A 350 -5.64 -30.81 5.30
C ALA A 350 -4.67 -30.24 6.37
N ALA A 351 -4.98 -29.08 6.94
CA ALA A 351 -4.18 -28.38 7.94
C ALA A 351 -5.09 -27.91 9.09
N PRO A 352 -5.56 -28.82 9.97
CA PRO A 352 -6.56 -28.52 11.01
C PRO A 352 -6.10 -27.48 12.05
N TRP A 353 -4.82 -27.11 12.04
CA TRP A 353 -4.25 -26.04 12.86
C TRP A 353 -4.46 -24.64 12.27
N VAL A 354 -4.92 -24.52 11.01
CA VAL A 354 -5.28 -23.25 10.39
C VAL A 354 -6.81 -23.14 10.32
N LYS A 355 -7.36 -22.06 10.87
CA LYS A 355 -8.79 -21.77 10.76
C LYS A 355 -9.05 -20.77 9.64
N VAL A 356 -9.90 -21.14 8.68
CA VAL A 356 -10.44 -20.15 7.73
C VAL A 356 -11.52 -19.34 8.44
N VAL A 357 -11.38 -18.01 8.44
CA VAL A 357 -12.33 -17.07 9.03
C VAL A 357 -13.04 -16.31 7.91
N ASP A 358 -14.35 -16.51 7.81
CA ASP A 358 -15.17 -15.82 6.82
C ASP A 358 -15.47 -14.39 7.25
N ILE A 359 -14.92 -13.43 6.49
CA ILE A 359 -15.12 -11.98 6.68
C ILE A 359 -16.18 -11.40 5.74
N LEU A 360 -16.73 -12.18 4.81
CA LEU A 360 -17.77 -11.70 3.89
C LEU A 360 -18.99 -11.13 4.61
N PRO A 361 -19.46 -11.64 5.77
CA PRO A 361 -20.56 -11.02 6.51
C PRO A 361 -20.28 -9.58 6.98
N LEU A 362 -19.00 -9.16 7.04
CA LEU A 362 -18.65 -7.77 7.33
C LEU A 362 -18.80 -6.85 6.12
N LEU A 363 -18.91 -7.42 4.91
CA LEU A 363 -18.81 -6.73 3.63
C LEU A 363 -20.07 -6.90 2.77
N CYS A 364 -20.85 -7.95 2.98
CA CYS A 364 -21.89 -8.40 2.07
C CYS A 364 -23.16 -8.83 2.80
N ASP A 365 -24.31 -8.52 2.19
CA ASP A 365 -25.61 -9.11 2.51
C ASP A 365 -26.00 -10.05 1.37
N GLY A 366 -25.93 -11.36 1.62
CA GLY A 366 -25.98 -12.37 0.57
C GLY A 366 -24.86 -12.20 -0.45
N ASP A 367 -25.23 -12.09 -1.73
CA ASP A 367 -24.27 -11.86 -2.82
C ASP A 367 -23.97 -10.37 -3.07
N ALA A 368 -24.69 -9.44 -2.42
CA ALA A 368 -24.54 -8.01 -2.65
C ALA A 368 -23.59 -7.40 -1.61
N CYS A 369 -22.45 -6.87 -2.09
CA CYS A 369 -21.46 -6.24 -1.22
C CYS A 369 -21.41 -4.73 -1.54
N PRO A 370 -22.08 -3.90 -0.72
CA PRO A 370 -22.27 -2.49 -1.03
C PRO A 370 -20.96 -1.68 -0.97
N PRO A 371 -20.81 -0.66 -1.84
CA PRO A 371 -19.62 0.19 -1.89
C PRO A 371 -19.58 1.24 -0.76
N ILE A 372 -20.67 1.37 0.00
CA ILE A 372 -20.80 2.25 1.17
C ILE A 372 -21.47 1.46 2.29
N ILE A 373 -20.80 1.37 3.44
CA ILE A 373 -21.32 0.68 4.64
C ILE A 373 -21.25 1.66 5.80
N GLY A 374 -22.37 1.84 6.51
CA GLY A 374 -22.42 2.77 7.64
C GLY A 374 -22.08 4.22 7.29
N GLY A 375 -22.33 4.63 6.04
CA GLY A 375 -22.06 5.99 5.54
C GLY A 375 -20.63 6.24 5.07
N VAL A 376 -19.73 5.25 5.14
CA VAL A 376 -18.34 5.39 4.67
C VAL A 376 -18.07 4.56 3.41
N PRO A 377 -17.27 5.06 2.45
CA PRO A 377 -16.82 4.28 1.29
C PRO A 377 -16.08 3.01 1.74
N THR A 378 -16.52 1.83 1.30
CA THR A 378 -15.89 0.55 1.69
C THR A 378 -14.47 0.45 1.13
N TYR A 379 -14.29 0.79 -0.16
CA TYR A 379 -13.02 0.67 -0.86
C TYR A 379 -12.42 2.02 -1.27
N LEU A 380 -11.10 2.09 -1.36
CA LEU A 380 -10.37 3.23 -1.94
C LEU A 380 -10.17 3.08 -3.45
N ASP A 381 -9.90 1.87 -3.96
CA ASP A 381 -9.62 1.55 -5.37
C ASP A 381 -10.41 0.34 -5.90
N GLY A 382 -11.53 0.02 -5.23
CA GLY A 382 -12.40 -1.10 -5.58
C GLY A 382 -12.04 -2.44 -4.91
N ASN A 383 -10.88 -2.54 -4.24
CA ASN A 383 -10.44 -3.80 -3.61
C ASN A 383 -9.78 -3.59 -2.23
N HIS A 384 -9.08 -2.48 -2.01
CA HIS A 384 -8.51 -2.17 -0.69
C HIS A 384 -9.46 -1.34 0.16
N PHE A 385 -9.56 -1.66 1.45
CA PHE A 385 -10.39 -0.89 2.39
C PHE A 385 -9.94 0.58 2.46
N SER A 386 -10.89 1.50 2.37
CA SER A 386 -10.65 2.91 2.66
C SER A 386 -10.19 3.11 4.11
N ILE A 387 -9.47 4.19 4.40
CA ILE A 387 -8.99 4.47 5.75
C ILE A 387 -10.17 4.59 6.73
N GLN A 388 -11.25 5.26 6.33
CA GLN A 388 -12.46 5.42 7.12
C GLN A 388 -13.14 4.08 7.39
N PHE A 389 -13.20 3.21 6.37
CA PHE A 389 -13.78 1.89 6.52
C PHE A 389 -12.98 1.00 7.47
N ARG A 390 -11.64 1.02 7.40
CA ARG A 390 -10.77 0.28 8.34
C ARG A 390 -11.09 0.61 9.80
N GLN A 391 -11.29 1.89 10.10
CA GLN A 391 -11.66 2.34 11.45
C GLN A 391 -13.08 1.92 11.82
N ALA A 392 -14.03 2.08 10.90
CA ALA A 392 -15.44 1.76 11.13
C ALA A 392 -15.66 0.25 11.36
N VAL A 393 -14.99 -0.62 10.59
CA VAL A 393 -15.18 -2.08 10.64
C VAL A 393 -14.42 -2.75 11.77
N ALA A 394 -13.39 -2.11 12.32
CA ALA A 394 -12.52 -2.70 13.34
C ALA A 394 -13.25 -3.32 14.54
N PRO A 395 -14.30 -2.71 15.11
CA PRO A 395 -15.06 -3.31 16.21
C PRO A 395 -15.72 -4.64 15.80
N ALA A 396 -16.39 -4.65 14.64
CA ALA A 396 -17.05 -5.84 14.12
C ALA A 396 -16.06 -6.93 13.71
N PHE A 397 -14.91 -6.53 13.15
CA PHE A 397 -13.81 -7.44 12.85
C PHE A 397 -13.26 -8.13 14.11
N ALA A 398 -13.02 -7.36 15.19
CA ALA A 398 -12.60 -7.91 16.47
C ALA A 398 -13.63 -8.90 17.03
N SER A 399 -14.92 -8.51 17.05
CA SER A 399 -16.00 -9.37 17.51
C SER A 399 -16.15 -10.65 16.69
N LEU A 400 -15.95 -10.57 15.37
CA LEU A 400 -15.95 -11.74 14.48
C LEU A 400 -14.82 -12.71 14.85
N LEU A 401 -13.60 -12.21 15.03
CA LEU A 401 -12.45 -13.03 15.43
C LEU A 401 -12.68 -13.67 16.81
N LEU A 402 -13.20 -12.93 17.78
CA LEU A 402 -13.53 -13.43 19.12
C LEU A 402 -14.58 -14.55 19.08
N GLN A 403 -15.63 -14.37 18.30
CA GLN A 403 -16.68 -15.39 18.14
C GLN A 403 -16.12 -16.65 17.47
N GLN A 404 -15.25 -16.49 16.47
CA GLN A 404 -14.68 -17.60 15.74
C GLN A 404 -13.46 -18.22 16.42
N LEU A 405 -12.83 -17.55 17.39
CA LEU A 405 -11.69 -18.06 18.14
C LEU A 405 -11.99 -18.01 19.64
N PRO A 406 -12.87 -18.87 20.17
CA PRO A 406 -13.23 -18.86 21.59
C PRO A 406 -12.03 -19.08 22.53
N SER A 407 -10.95 -19.71 22.04
CA SER A 407 -9.68 -19.82 22.76
C SER A 407 -9.06 -18.45 23.10
N LEU A 408 -9.35 -17.42 22.30
CA LEU A 408 -8.94 -16.04 22.54
C LEU A 408 -9.90 -15.29 23.49
N ASN A 409 -11.15 -15.74 23.69
CA ASN A 409 -12.11 -15.07 24.59
C ASN A 409 -11.62 -15.01 26.04
N GLY A 410 -10.97 -16.07 26.54
CA GLY A 410 -10.36 -16.05 27.88
C GLY A 410 -9.11 -15.16 28.00
N GLN A 411 -8.55 -14.73 26.86
CA GLN A 411 -7.31 -13.98 26.74
C GLN A 411 -7.54 -12.49 26.48
N LEU A 412 -8.68 -12.12 25.90
CA LEU A 412 -9.08 -10.72 25.67
C LEU A 412 -9.96 -10.15 26.81
N ALA A 413 -10.55 -11.00 27.66
CA ALA A 413 -11.34 -10.56 28.82
C ALA A 413 -10.52 -10.24 30.09
N ASN A 414 -9.22 -10.58 30.12
CA ASN A 414 -8.33 -10.43 31.28
C ASN A 414 -7.15 -9.46 31.05
N GLY A 415 -7.25 -8.60 30.03
CA GLY A 415 -6.26 -7.56 29.72
C GLY A 415 -6.55 -6.25 30.44
#